data_AF-A0A2E8D1E2-F1
#
_entry.id   AF-A0A2E8D1E2-F1
#
_cell.length_a   1.000
_cell.length_b   1.000
_cell.length_c   1.000
_cell.angle_alpha   90.00
_cell.angle_beta   90.00
_cell.angle_gamma   90.00
#
_symmetry.space_group_name_H-M   'P 1'
#
loop_
_entity.id
_entity.type
_entity.pdbx_description
1 polymer ?
#
loop_
_entity_poly.entity_id
_entity_poly.type
_entity_poly.pdbx_seq_one_letter_code
_entity_poly.pdbx_strand_id
1 'polypeptide(L)'
;MLDADGKLVETWPMNDLAPKAVLACADGTIYVAGEGKLAKLDASAKVLKTVDLSEVLDGAYAEAHASGLAANDCHIYIAFGVGRSLRATEDIVHFDREFGSPEIIIEKQFGCCSKIDLDLKDDVLLIAENSCHRMNRFSLDGERWNVGASATAAGSKVLGLAAIR
;
A
#
# COMPACT_ATOMS: atom_id res chain seq x y z
N MET A 1 -21.73 4.48 -0.85
CA MET A 1 -21.93 4.91 -2.25
C MET A 1 -22.69 6.22 -2.29
N LEU A 2 -22.28 7.19 -3.12
CA LEU A 2 -23.08 8.38 -3.43
C LEU A 2 -23.70 8.20 -4.82
N ASP A 3 -24.93 8.69 -5.03
CA ASP A 3 -25.49 8.80 -6.38
C ASP A 3 -24.90 10.02 -7.13
N ALA A 4 -25.34 10.23 -8.37
CA ALA A 4 -24.89 11.35 -9.20
C ALA A 4 -25.21 12.73 -8.59
N ASP A 5 -26.19 12.80 -7.67
CA ASP A 5 -26.58 14.01 -6.95
C ASP A 5 -25.82 14.15 -5.62
N GLY A 6 -24.90 13.24 -5.31
CA GLY A 6 -24.10 13.25 -4.08
C GLY A 6 -24.85 12.73 -2.85
N LYS A 7 -26.02 12.09 -3.01
CA LYS A 7 -26.77 11.53 -1.89
C LYS A 7 -26.23 10.16 -1.51
N LEU A 8 -26.11 9.90 -0.21
CA LEU A 8 -25.74 8.59 0.32
C LEU A 8 -26.79 7.53 -0.07
N VAL A 9 -26.34 6.55 -0.85
CA VAL A 9 -27.13 5.41 -1.31
C VAL A 9 -26.95 4.22 -0.38
N GLU A 10 -25.73 3.99 0.11
CA GLU A 10 -25.39 2.77 0.83
C GLU A 10 -24.20 2.99 1.78
N THR A 11 -24.28 2.34 2.95
CA THR A 11 -23.25 2.26 3.99
C THR A 11 -22.99 0.80 4.35
N TRP A 12 -21.73 0.39 4.33
CA TRP A 12 -21.32 -0.96 4.74
C TRP A 12 -20.78 -0.94 6.17
N PRO A 13 -21.44 -1.61 7.14
CA PRO A 13 -20.92 -1.70 8.50
C PRO A 13 -19.68 -2.59 8.54
N MET A 14 -18.66 -2.12 9.24
CA MET A 14 -17.40 -2.83 9.46
C MET A 14 -17.26 -3.09 10.96
N ASN A 15 -17.67 -4.26 11.42
CA ASN A 15 -17.72 -4.57 12.85
C ASN A 15 -16.37 -5.05 13.41
N ASP A 16 -15.56 -5.71 12.56
CA ASP A 16 -14.34 -6.38 12.99
C ASP A 16 -13.05 -5.61 12.64
N LEU A 17 -13.18 -4.44 12.01
CA LEU A 17 -12.09 -3.56 11.58
C LEU A 17 -12.57 -2.11 11.59
N ALA A 18 -11.81 -1.20 12.19
CA ALA A 18 -12.06 0.24 12.09
C ALA A 18 -11.30 0.83 10.88
N PRO A 19 -11.99 1.23 9.79
CA PRO A 19 -11.33 1.63 8.55
C PRO A 19 -10.53 2.93 8.70
N LYS A 20 -9.28 2.93 8.23
CA LYS A 20 -8.39 4.12 8.14
C LYS A 20 -7.89 4.39 6.72
N ALA A 21 -7.85 3.37 5.88
CA ALA A 21 -7.54 3.44 4.46
C ALA A 21 -8.44 2.47 3.68
N VAL A 22 -8.79 2.84 2.45
CA VAL A 22 -9.60 2.03 1.53
C VAL A 22 -9.05 2.18 0.11
N LEU A 23 -9.09 1.09 -0.65
CA LEU A 23 -8.73 1.04 -2.07
C LEU A 23 -9.76 0.19 -2.80
N ALA A 24 -10.35 0.74 -3.86
CA ALA A 24 -11.17 -0.02 -4.81
C ALA A 24 -10.35 -0.29 -6.07
N CYS A 25 -10.24 -1.54 -6.46
CA CYS A 25 -9.51 -1.97 -7.66
C CYS A 25 -10.45 -2.13 -8.86
N ALA A 26 -9.90 -1.99 -10.07
CA ALA A 26 -10.66 -2.13 -11.32
C ALA A 26 -11.25 -3.55 -11.52
N ASP A 27 -10.63 -4.57 -10.91
CA ASP A 27 -11.13 -5.95 -10.89
C ASP A 27 -12.33 -6.16 -9.94
N GLY A 28 -12.79 -5.12 -9.25
CA GLY A 28 -13.88 -5.17 -8.28
C GLY A 28 -13.44 -5.59 -6.88
N THR A 29 -12.17 -5.92 -6.65
CA THR A 29 -11.64 -6.15 -5.31
C THR A 29 -11.59 -4.84 -4.54
N ILE A 30 -11.95 -4.88 -3.26
CA ILE A 30 -11.81 -3.74 -2.35
C ILE A 30 -10.88 -4.15 -1.21
N TYR A 31 -9.89 -3.32 -0.90
CA TYR A 31 -9.04 -3.47 0.28
C TYR A 31 -9.36 -2.40 1.31
N VAL A 32 -9.42 -2.81 2.57
CA VAL A 32 -9.62 -1.89 3.69
C VAL A 32 -8.61 -2.22 4.78
N ALA A 33 -7.93 -1.20 5.29
CA ALA A 33 -6.93 -1.34 6.33
C ALA A 33 -7.20 -0.38 7.48
N GLY A 34 -6.89 -0.82 8.71
CA GLY A 34 -7.02 0.01 9.91
C GLY A 34 -6.93 -0.81 11.19
N GLU A 35 -6.45 -0.15 12.26
CA GLU A 35 -6.31 -0.72 13.62
C GLU A 35 -5.67 -2.12 13.64
N GLY A 36 -4.53 -2.26 12.97
CA GLY A 36 -3.77 -3.52 12.97
C GLY A 36 -4.34 -4.60 12.06
N LYS A 37 -5.34 -4.30 11.24
CA LYS A 37 -5.96 -5.29 10.35
C LYS A 37 -5.99 -4.85 8.89
N LEU A 38 -6.06 -5.84 8.01
CA LEU A 38 -6.23 -5.69 6.58
C LEU A 38 -7.27 -6.68 6.07
N ALA A 39 -8.24 -6.18 5.32
CA ALA A 39 -9.35 -6.95 4.79
C ALA A 39 -9.44 -6.82 3.26
N LYS A 40 -9.77 -7.93 2.61
CA LYS A 40 -10.09 -8.04 1.18
C LYS A 40 -11.59 -8.33 1.07
N LEU A 41 -12.28 -7.52 0.29
CA LEU A 41 -13.70 -7.60 0.04
C LEU A 41 -13.95 -7.75 -1.47
N ASP A 42 -15.09 -8.34 -1.83
CA ASP A 42 -15.58 -8.27 -3.21
C ASP A 42 -16.31 -6.95 -3.49
N ALA A 43 -16.78 -6.78 -4.73
CA ALA A 43 -17.49 -5.58 -5.19
C ALA A 43 -18.82 -5.31 -4.46
N SER A 44 -19.36 -6.30 -3.74
CA SER A 44 -20.56 -6.19 -2.90
C SER A 44 -20.24 -5.92 -1.43
N ALA A 45 -18.96 -5.66 -1.12
CA ALA A 45 -18.42 -5.48 0.23
C ALA A 45 -18.53 -6.70 1.14
N LYS A 46 -18.68 -7.90 0.56
CA LYS A 46 -18.52 -9.13 1.33
C LYS A 46 -17.04 -9.31 1.64
N VAL A 47 -16.71 -9.44 2.92
CA VAL A 47 -15.36 -9.80 3.37
C VAL A 47 -15.01 -11.20 2.87
N LEU A 48 -13.97 -11.29 2.05
CA LEU A 48 -13.41 -12.54 1.53
C LEU A 48 -12.27 -13.05 2.41
N LYS A 49 -11.46 -12.12 2.94
CA LYS A 49 -10.31 -12.44 3.79
C LYS A 49 -10.00 -11.27 4.72
N THR A 50 -9.58 -11.59 5.94
CA THR A 50 -9.00 -10.63 6.89
C THR A 50 -7.72 -11.23 7.45
N VAL A 51 -6.72 -10.39 7.70
CA VAL A 51 -5.50 -10.76 8.43
C VAL A 51 -5.24 -9.74 9.52
N ASP A 52 -4.82 -10.23 10.68
CA ASP A 52 -4.23 -9.40 11.73
C ASP A 52 -2.77 -9.13 11.33
N LEU A 53 -2.38 -7.88 11.19
CA LEU A 53 -1.05 -7.50 10.70
C LEU A 53 0.06 -8.01 11.63
N SER A 54 -0.21 -8.17 12.92
CA SER A 54 0.71 -8.79 13.88
C SER A 54 1.00 -10.27 13.61
N GLU A 55 0.20 -10.96 12.79
CA GLU A 55 0.44 -12.36 12.41
C GLU A 55 1.39 -12.49 11.22
N VAL A 56 1.54 -11.42 10.43
CA VAL A 56 2.29 -11.42 9.16
C VAL A 56 3.44 -10.41 9.14
N LEU A 57 3.47 -9.46 10.08
CA LEU A 57 4.50 -8.45 10.22
C LEU A 57 5.02 -8.42 11.67
N ASP A 58 6.32 -8.18 11.80
CA ASP A 58 6.98 -8.07 13.10
C ASP A 58 7.17 -6.60 13.54
N GLY A 59 7.39 -6.41 14.84
CA GLY A 59 7.87 -5.15 15.40
C GLY A 59 6.87 -4.00 15.29
N ALA A 60 7.36 -2.83 14.87
CA ALA A 60 6.56 -1.60 14.87
C ALA A 60 5.37 -1.62 13.90
N TYR A 61 5.40 -2.50 12.88
CA TYR A 61 4.38 -2.55 11.84
C TYR A 61 3.12 -3.33 12.25
N ALA A 62 3.28 -4.30 13.17
CA ALA A 62 2.18 -5.09 13.73
C ALA A 62 1.09 -4.21 14.37
N GLU A 63 1.49 -3.08 14.93
CA GLU A 63 0.63 -2.11 15.61
C GLU A 63 0.51 -0.77 14.85
N ALA A 64 1.13 -0.66 13.68
CA ALA A 64 1.22 0.60 12.94
C ALA A 64 -0.11 1.01 12.32
N HIS A 65 -0.27 2.32 12.15
CA HIS A 65 -1.43 2.88 11.48
C HIS A 65 -1.29 2.72 9.96
N ALA A 66 -2.14 1.88 9.37
CA ALA A 66 -2.29 1.83 7.92
C ALA A 66 -2.84 3.17 7.40
N SER A 67 -2.06 3.82 6.54
CA SER A 67 -2.26 5.22 6.21
C SER A 67 -2.49 5.47 4.73
N GLY A 68 -2.15 4.53 3.85
CA GLY A 68 -2.43 4.63 2.42
C GLY A 68 -2.39 3.26 1.75
N LEU A 69 -3.07 3.12 0.63
CA LEU A 69 -3.17 1.86 -0.12
C LEU A 69 -3.06 2.13 -1.63
N ALA A 70 -2.32 1.29 -2.34
CA ALA A 70 -2.32 1.21 -3.80
C ALA A 70 -2.16 -0.26 -4.22
N ALA A 71 -2.49 -0.63 -5.46
CA ALA A 71 -2.31 -2.00 -5.90
C ALA A 71 -2.25 -2.17 -7.42
N ASN A 72 -1.48 -3.17 -7.87
CA ASN A 72 -1.49 -3.67 -9.24
C ASN A 72 -2.01 -5.12 -9.25
N ASP A 73 -1.80 -5.82 -10.36
CA ASP A 73 -2.25 -7.21 -10.55
C ASP A 73 -1.55 -8.21 -9.62
N CYS A 74 -0.37 -7.88 -9.10
CA CYS A 74 0.47 -8.78 -8.31
C CYS A 74 0.47 -8.46 -6.82
N HIS A 75 0.49 -7.18 -6.47
CA HIS A 75 0.75 -6.70 -5.12
C HIS A 75 -0.25 -5.65 -4.67
N ILE A 76 -0.44 -5.60 -3.36
CA ILE A 76 -0.96 -4.44 -2.65
C ILE A 76 0.19 -3.75 -1.94
N TYR A 77 0.18 -2.43 -1.95
CA TYR A 77 1.15 -1.57 -1.28
C TYR A 77 0.43 -0.84 -0.16
N ILE A 78 1.01 -0.89 1.04
CA ILE A 78 0.44 -0.30 2.25
C ILE A 78 1.47 0.62 2.88
N ALA A 79 1.06 1.87 3.13
CA ALA A 79 1.84 2.76 3.97
C ALA A 79 1.51 2.52 5.44
N PHE A 80 2.54 2.35 6.25
CA PHE A 80 2.45 2.20 7.70
C PHE A 80 3.09 3.40 8.38
N GLY A 81 2.29 4.14 9.14
CA GLY A 81 2.79 5.19 10.02
C GLY A 81 3.61 4.59 11.16
N VAL A 82 4.92 4.83 11.14
CA VAL A 82 5.88 4.37 12.14
C VAL A 82 6.38 5.52 13.02
N GLY A 83 6.58 5.25 14.31
CA GLY A 83 7.08 6.20 15.29
C GLY A 83 5.99 6.97 16.04
N ARG A 84 6.41 7.85 16.98
CA ARG A 84 5.53 8.71 17.79
C ARG A 84 5.94 10.18 17.63
N SER A 85 4.97 11.10 17.53
CA SER A 85 5.18 12.56 17.49
C SER A 85 5.94 13.09 16.26
N LEU A 86 6.70 14.21 16.39
CA LEU A 86 7.35 15.06 15.37
C LEU A 86 8.31 14.36 14.38
N ARG A 87 8.44 13.03 14.44
CA ARG A 87 9.25 12.21 13.53
C ARG A 87 8.50 10.99 13.00
N ALA A 88 7.17 11.00 13.05
CA ALA A 88 6.38 9.97 12.39
C ALA A 88 6.71 9.99 10.89
N THR A 89 7.06 8.83 10.35
CA THR A 89 7.25 8.60 8.93
C THR A 89 6.39 7.45 8.48
N GLU A 90 6.27 7.28 7.19
CA GLU A 90 5.57 6.17 6.58
C GLU A 90 6.56 5.28 5.85
N ASP A 91 6.52 4.00 6.21
CA ASP A 91 7.23 2.95 5.48
C ASP A 91 6.21 2.25 4.59
N ILE A 92 6.61 1.87 3.39
CA ILE A 92 5.78 1.14 2.45
C ILE A 92 6.15 -0.33 2.50
N VAL A 93 5.15 -1.14 2.78
CA VAL A 93 5.21 -2.60 2.72
C VAL A 93 4.35 -3.04 1.55
N HIS A 94 4.82 -4.01 0.78
CA HIS A 94 3.97 -4.70 -0.17
C HIS A 94 3.66 -6.12 0.29
N PHE A 95 2.50 -6.62 -0.14
CA PHE A 95 2.06 -8.00 0.02
C PHE A 95 1.61 -8.50 -1.35
N ASP A 96 1.55 -9.81 -1.55
CA ASP A 96 0.72 -10.34 -2.62
C ASP A 96 -0.77 -9.98 -2.41
N ARG A 97 -1.58 -10.16 -3.46
CA ARG A 97 -3.03 -9.84 -3.44
C ARG A 97 -3.85 -10.65 -2.43
N GLU A 98 -3.24 -11.66 -1.81
CA GLU A 98 -3.79 -12.56 -0.80
C GLU A 98 -3.10 -12.41 0.57
N PHE A 99 -2.39 -11.31 0.82
CA PHE A 99 -1.72 -10.99 2.10
C PHE A 99 -0.54 -11.90 2.46
N GLY A 100 0.05 -12.58 1.49
CA GLY A 100 1.30 -13.33 1.63
C GLY A 100 2.53 -12.49 1.28
N SER A 101 3.70 -13.06 1.60
CA SER A 101 5.04 -12.52 1.30
C SER A 101 5.22 -11.02 1.59
N PRO A 102 4.94 -10.55 2.82
CA PRO A 102 5.15 -9.15 3.16
C PRO A 102 6.62 -8.75 3.07
N GLU A 103 6.90 -7.60 2.47
CA GLU A 103 8.24 -7.02 2.41
C GLU A 103 8.19 -5.49 2.50
N ILE A 104 9.06 -4.94 3.34
CA ILE A 104 9.28 -3.50 3.46
C ILE A 104 10.17 -3.06 2.31
N ILE A 105 9.65 -2.22 1.41
CA ILE A 105 10.37 -1.80 0.20
C ILE A 105 10.84 -0.35 0.26
N ILE A 106 10.17 0.51 1.03
CA ILE A 106 10.52 1.93 1.13
C ILE A 106 10.39 2.33 2.59
N GLU A 107 11.40 3.02 3.10
CA GLU A 107 11.37 3.56 4.46
C GLU A 107 11.35 5.09 4.45
N LYS A 108 10.85 5.68 5.55
CA LYS A 108 11.01 7.09 5.92
C LYS A 108 10.45 8.08 4.92
N GLN A 109 9.23 7.85 4.46
CA GLN A 109 8.46 8.85 3.74
C GLN A 109 7.79 9.81 4.73
N PHE A 110 7.64 11.07 4.36
CA PHE A 110 7.23 12.13 5.29
C PHE A 110 5.78 12.57 5.05
N GLY A 111 4.86 11.85 5.68
CA GLY A 111 3.46 12.20 5.83
C GLY A 111 3.21 13.21 6.97
N CYS A 112 1.97 13.66 7.08
CA CYS A 112 1.50 14.57 8.11
C CYS A 112 0.44 13.81 8.90
N CYS A 113 0.54 13.82 10.23
CA CYS A 113 -0.39 13.10 11.12
C CYS A 113 -0.49 11.60 10.81
N SER A 114 0.64 10.97 10.44
CA SER A 114 0.71 9.56 10.07
C SER A 114 -0.17 9.19 8.87
N LYS A 115 -0.35 10.13 7.92
CA LYS A 115 -1.11 9.97 6.68
C LYS A 115 -0.26 10.33 5.47
N ILE A 116 -0.17 9.39 4.52
CA ILE A 116 0.46 9.58 3.22
C ILE A 116 -0.40 8.96 2.13
N ASP A 117 -0.47 9.63 0.99
CA ASP A 117 -1.12 9.10 -0.20
C ASP A 117 -0.08 8.45 -1.10
N LEU A 118 -0.43 7.29 -1.63
CA LEU A 118 0.31 6.60 -2.67
C LEU A 118 -0.63 6.16 -3.78
N ASP A 119 -0.09 6.12 -4.99
CA ASP A 119 -0.80 5.63 -6.17
C ASP A 119 0.20 5.00 -7.14
N LEU A 120 -0.32 4.26 -8.10
CA LEU A 120 0.48 3.63 -9.14
C LEU A 120 0.23 4.29 -10.49
N LYS A 121 1.30 4.49 -11.24
CA LYS A 121 1.22 4.86 -12.65
C LYS A 121 2.21 4.01 -13.42
N ASP A 122 1.69 3.11 -14.25
CA ASP A 122 2.51 2.10 -14.94
C ASP A 122 3.33 1.32 -13.89
N ASP A 123 4.63 1.07 -14.12
CA ASP A 123 5.52 0.41 -13.16
C ASP A 123 6.16 1.36 -12.13
N VAL A 124 5.42 2.41 -11.74
CA VAL A 124 5.92 3.46 -10.85
C VAL A 124 5.00 3.63 -9.66
N LEU A 125 5.59 3.53 -8.46
CA LEU A 125 4.95 3.91 -7.21
C LEU A 125 5.17 5.40 -6.95
N LEU A 126 4.07 6.14 -6.89
CA LEU A 126 4.02 7.56 -6.59
C LEU A 126 3.68 7.74 -5.12
N ILE A 127 4.46 8.57 -4.41
CA ILE A 127 4.25 8.82 -2.98
C ILE A 127 4.24 10.32 -2.73
N ALA A 128 3.15 10.83 -2.15
CA ALA A 128 2.98 12.23 -1.81
C ALA A 128 3.50 12.51 -0.39
N GLU A 129 4.76 12.92 -0.26
CA GLU A 129 5.30 13.41 1.01
C GLU A 129 4.74 14.81 1.32
N ASN A 130 3.53 14.84 1.86
CA ASN A 130 2.77 16.07 2.11
C ASN A 130 3.48 17.01 3.11
N SER A 131 4.26 16.50 4.07
CA SER A 131 5.05 17.31 5.02
C SER A 131 6.30 17.94 4.39
N CYS A 132 6.74 17.44 3.23
CA CYS A 132 7.89 17.94 2.48
C CYS A 132 7.49 18.67 1.19
N HIS A 133 6.19 18.81 0.92
CA HIS A 133 5.66 19.44 -0.31
C HIS A 133 6.24 18.86 -1.61
N ARG A 134 6.42 17.54 -1.66
CA ARG A 134 6.96 16.85 -2.85
C ARG A 134 6.26 15.53 -3.13
N MET A 135 6.42 15.07 -4.36
CA MET A 135 6.06 13.72 -4.77
C MET A 135 7.33 12.94 -5.13
N ASN A 136 7.51 11.78 -4.52
CA ASN A 136 8.55 10.84 -4.89
C ASN A 136 8.03 9.83 -5.91
N ARG A 137 8.97 9.27 -6.67
CA ARG A 137 8.73 8.17 -7.59
C ARG A 137 9.67 7.04 -7.24
N PHE A 138 9.14 5.84 -7.17
CA PHE A 138 9.89 4.62 -6.90
C PHE A 138 9.55 3.56 -7.94
N SER A 139 10.47 2.62 -8.17
CA SER A 139 10.08 1.34 -8.76
C SER A 139 9.16 0.58 -7.81
N LEU A 140 8.52 -0.46 -8.33
CA LEU A 140 7.65 -1.35 -7.53
C LEU A 140 8.41 -2.14 -6.45
N ASP A 141 9.73 -2.23 -6.57
CA ASP A 141 10.64 -2.85 -5.59
C ASP A 141 11.25 -1.81 -4.61
N GLY A 142 10.84 -0.54 -4.69
CA GLY A 142 11.26 0.51 -3.75
C GLY A 142 12.52 1.30 -4.13
N GLU A 143 13.04 1.14 -5.35
CA GLU A 143 14.17 1.96 -5.81
C GLU A 143 13.72 3.37 -6.18
N ARG A 144 14.29 4.38 -5.53
CA ARG A 144 13.94 5.79 -5.80
C ARG A 144 14.41 6.22 -7.19
N TRP A 145 13.53 6.82 -7.95
CA TRP A 145 13.87 7.46 -9.22
C TRP A 145 14.59 8.79 -8.97
N ASN A 146 15.88 8.85 -9.32
CA ASN A 146 16.63 10.10 -9.28
C ASN A 146 16.30 10.96 -10.50
N VAL A 147 15.84 12.19 -10.25
CA VAL A 147 15.63 13.19 -11.32
C VAL A 147 17.00 13.59 -11.86
N GLY A 148 17.37 13.04 -13.02
CA GLY A 148 18.67 13.26 -13.68
C GLY A 148 19.21 12.05 -14.43
N ALA A 149 18.74 10.84 -14.10
CA ALA A 149 18.96 9.65 -14.92
C ALA A 149 17.83 9.53 -15.94
N SER A 150 18.15 9.72 -17.22
CA SER A 150 17.25 9.35 -18.31
C SER A 150 16.89 7.87 -18.16
N ALA A 151 15.61 7.53 -18.33
CA ALA A 151 15.11 6.17 -18.27
C ALA A 151 15.74 5.30 -19.37
N THR A 152 16.88 4.68 -19.05
CA THR A 152 17.47 3.59 -19.84
C THR A 152 18.04 2.56 -18.87
N ALA A 153 17.18 1.75 -18.27
CA ALA A 153 17.49 0.40 -17.81
C ALA A 153 16.24 -0.32 -17.26
N ALA A 154 15.27 -0.61 -18.14
CA ALA A 154 14.46 -1.81 -17.92
C ALA A 154 15.34 -3.02 -18.35
N GLY A 155 16.30 -3.35 -17.48
CA GLY A 155 17.22 -4.47 -17.66
C GLY A 155 16.57 -5.74 -17.14
N SER A 156 16.02 -6.52 -18.07
CA SER A 156 15.60 -7.91 -17.88
C SER A 156 16.52 -8.67 -16.92
N LYS A 157 15.99 -9.15 -15.78
CA LYS A 157 16.59 -10.28 -15.06
C LYS A 157 16.40 -11.52 -15.92
N VAL A 158 17.36 -11.75 -16.81
CA VAL A 158 17.50 -13.01 -17.53
C VAL A 158 17.78 -14.12 -16.53
N LEU A 159 16.92 -15.15 -16.56
CA LEU A 159 17.10 -16.46 -15.94
C LEU A 159 18.50 -17.01 -16.23
N GLY A 160 19.34 -17.12 -15.21
CA GLY A 160 20.59 -17.86 -15.26
C GLY A 160 20.33 -19.35 -15.04
N LEU A 161 20.04 -20.08 -16.11
CA LEU A 161 20.15 -21.54 -16.17
C LEU A 161 21.56 -21.90 -16.68
N ALA A 162 22.38 -22.55 -15.85
CA ALA A 162 23.53 -23.37 -16.27
C ALA A 162 23.80 -24.38 -15.13
N ALA A 163 23.33 -25.62 -15.21
CA ALA A 163 23.90 -26.75 -15.95
C ALA A 163 25.23 -27.29 -15.36
N ILE A 164 25.10 -28.41 -14.65
CA ILE A 164 25.92 -29.65 -14.71
C ILE A 164 27.41 -29.46 -14.99
N ARG A 165 28.24 -29.79 -14.00
CA ARG A 165 29.34 -30.76 -14.11
C ARG A 165 29.54 -31.48 -12.78
#